data_AF-A0A1S8A4T1-F1
#
_entry.id   AF-A0A1S8A4T1-F1
#
_cell.length_a   1.000
_cell.length_b   1.000
_cell.length_c   1.000
_cell.angle_alpha   90.00
_cell.angle_beta   90.00
_cell.angle_gamma   90.00
#
_symmetry.space_group_name_H-M   'P 1'
#
loop_
_entity.id
_entity.type
_entity.pdbx_description
1 polymer ?
#
loop_
_entity_poly.entity_id
_entity_poly.type
_entity_poly.pdbx_seq_one_letter_code
_entity_poly.pdbx_strand_id
1 'polypeptide(L)'
;MKKYWTGLNQPSWVLWAHEFSKHATCFSTFDAECLGPSAAAPPHSEVADFFETVAAFYERVPTHAFLARAGVVPSNGTAYSLARLQRALRAGPGGRAGGRVPYLGCTGPRYNETEAGAGSRDDGFTVLAEVWYYYRVRGRVQRVDPVPVDPPAGGSLSNCATSPRAVWYYERTPGSVRLD
;
A
#
# COMPACT_ATOMS: atom_id res chain seq x y z
N MET A 1 -1.09 12.18 -9.68
CA MET A 1 -1.24 12.28 -8.20
C MET A 1 -2.63 12.72 -7.74
N LYS A 2 -3.18 13.89 -8.15
CA LYS A 2 -4.47 14.44 -7.63
C LYS A 2 -5.63 13.44 -7.49
N LYS A 3 -5.74 12.45 -8.40
CA LYS A 3 -6.79 11.42 -8.39
C LYS A 3 -6.50 10.25 -7.41
N TYR A 4 -5.26 9.79 -7.32
CA TYR A 4 -4.89 8.52 -6.67
C TYR A 4 -4.00 8.66 -5.42
N TRP A 5 -3.41 9.83 -5.18
CA TRP A 5 -2.55 10.10 -4.02
C TRP A 5 -3.01 11.36 -3.31
N THR A 6 -4.11 11.23 -2.59
CA THR A 6 -4.82 12.33 -1.93
C THR A 6 -4.49 12.38 -0.45
N GLY A 7 -4.34 13.58 0.11
CA GLY A 7 -4.23 13.79 1.56
C GLY A 7 -5.55 13.45 2.26
N LEU A 8 -5.49 12.56 3.26
CA LEU A 8 -6.61 12.31 4.17
C LEU A 8 -6.59 13.36 5.28
N ASN A 9 -7.69 14.10 5.45
CA ASN A 9 -7.84 15.17 6.45
C ASN A 9 -6.80 16.31 6.33
N GLN A 10 -6.17 16.46 5.17
CA GLN A 10 -5.19 17.53 4.89
C GLN A 10 -5.12 17.83 3.39
N PRO A 11 -4.64 19.03 2.99
CA PRO A 11 -4.35 19.30 1.58
C PRO A 11 -3.33 18.30 1.01
N SER A 12 -3.54 17.84 -0.22
CA SER A 12 -2.70 16.78 -0.80
C SER A 12 -1.24 17.19 -0.96
N TRP A 13 -0.95 18.48 -1.15
CA TRP A 13 0.43 18.98 -1.23
C TRP A 13 1.21 18.81 0.09
N VAL A 14 0.54 18.81 1.24
CA VAL A 14 1.17 18.57 2.55
C VAL A 14 1.63 17.11 2.63
N LEU A 15 0.79 16.17 2.19
CA LEU A 15 1.18 14.77 2.06
C LEU A 15 2.39 14.64 1.12
N TRP A 16 2.33 15.21 -0.07
CA TRP A 16 3.42 15.08 -1.05
C TRP A 16 4.74 15.66 -0.52
N ALA A 17 4.70 16.81 0.15
CA ALA A 17 5.87 17.39 0.80
C ALA A 17 6.43 16.48 1.91
N HIS A 18 5.56 15.87 2.73
CA HIS A 18 5.97 14.90 3.76
C HIS A 18 6.67 13.69 3.14
N GLU A 19 6.06 13.08 2.14
CA GLU A 19 6.57 11.86 1.51
C GLU A 19 7.91 12.11 0.80
N PHE A 20 8.05 13.24 0.11
CA PHE A 20 9.32 13.60 -0.48
C PHE A 20 10.40 13.87 0.58
N SER A 21 10.14 14.77 1.52
CA SER A 21 11.15 15.21 2.51
C SER A 21 11.60 14.09 3.44
N LYS A 22 10.70 13.17 3.80
CA LYS A 22 10.95 12.08 4.75
C LYS A 22 11.43 10.79 4.09
N HIS A 23 10.99 10.48 2.87
CA HIS A 23 11.26 9.18 2.25
C HIS A 23 12.11 9.30 0.98
N ALA A 24 11.83 10.24 0.08
CA ALA A 24 12.62 10.37 -1.16
C ALA A 24 14.10 10.69 -0.88
N THR A 25 14.35 11.56 0.10
CA THR A 25 15.69 11.99 0.52
C THR A 25 16.56 10.85 1.09
N CYS A 26 15.98 9.69 1.39
CA CYS A 26 16.72 8.50 1.82
C CYS A 26 17.11 7.56 0.67
N PHE A 27 16.68 7.84 -0.56
CA PHE A 27 17.02 7.06 -1.75
C PHE A 27 18.15 7.75 -2.51
N SER A 28 19.37 7.25 -2.35
CA SER A 28 20.56 7.83 -2.99
C SER A 28 20.48 7.93 -4.52
N THR A 29 19.64 7.12 -5.18
CA THR A 29 19.51 7.18 -6.64
C THR A 29 18.76 8.43 -7.13
N PHE A 30 18.08 9.18 -6.25
CA PHE A 30 17.49 10.48 -6.55
C PHE A 30 18.43 11.66 -6.27
N ASP A 31 19.62 11.44 -5.73
CA ASP A 31 20.61 12.50 -5.53
C ASP A 31 20.91 13.18 -6.87
N ALA A 32 21.05 14.51 -6.86
CA ALA A 32 21.20 15.29 -8.09
C ALA A 32 22.37 14.81 -8.97
N GLU A 33 23.46 14.37 -8.35
CA GLU A 33 24.64 13.79 -9.01
C GLU A 33 24.33 12.50 -9.79
N CYS A 34 23.28 11.78 -9.38
CA CYS A 34 22.82 10.57 -10.05
C CYS A 34 21.92 10.86 -11.24
N LEU A 35 21.27 12.03 -11.34
CA LEU A 35 20.26 12.30 -12.37
C LEU A 35 20.83 12.60 -13.77
N GLY A 36 22.15 12.63 -13.93
CA GLY A 36 22.84 12.88 -15.19
C GLY A 36 23.70 14.14 -15.12
N PRO A 37 24.28 14.60 -16.24
CA PRO A 37 25.07 15.82 -16.25
C PRO A 37 24.23 17.00 -15.76
N SER A 38 24.65 17.65 -14.67
CA SER A 38 23.92 18.73 -14.00
C SER A 38 23.58 19.92 -14.89
N ALA A 39 24.30 20.10 -16.01
CA ALA A 39 24.04 21.14 -17.00
C ALA A 39 22.79 20.91 -17.87
N ALA A 40 22.21 19.71 -17.88
CA ALA A 40 21.08 19.34 -18.74
C ALA A 40 19.75 19.12 -17.99
N ALA A 41 19.78 18.95 -16.67
CA ALA A 41 18.58 18.71 -15.87
C ALA A 41 17.98 20.05 -15.37
N PRO A 42 16.67 20.30 -15.57
CA PRO A 42 15.99 21.42 -14.93
C PRO A 42 16.15 21.41 -13.40
N PRO A 43 16.14 22.56 -12.72
CA PRO A 43 16.09 22.62 -11.27
C PRO A 43 14.93 21.76 -10.72
N HIS A 44 15.20 21.02 -9.65
CA HIS A 44 14.22 20.16 -8.95
C HIS A 44 13.71 18.93 -9.72
N SER A 45 14.48 18.45 -10.71
CA SER A 45 14.12 17.23 -11.46
C SER A 45 13.97 16.00 -10.55
N GLU A 46 14.68 15.94 -9.43
CA GLU A 46 14.57 14.85 -8.44
C GLU A 46 13.15 14.73 -7.85
N VAL A 47 12.44 15.85 -7.73
CA VAL A 47 11.08 15.89 -7.17
C VAL A 47 10.10 15.25 -8.15
N ALA A 48 10.19 15.65 -9.42
CA ALA A 48 9.36 15.08 -10.48
C ALA A 48 9.63 13.58 -10.65
N ASP A 49 10.91 13.19 -10.76
CA ASP A 49 11.35 11.80 -10.90
C ASP A 49 10.85 10.92 -9.76
N PHE A 50 10.89 11.41 -8.51
CA PHE A 50 10.38 10.66 -7.36
C PHE A 50 8.88 10.35 -7.51
N PHE A 51 8.08 11.37 -7.81
CA PHE A 51 6.63 11.19 -7.92
C PHE A 51 6.21 10.36 -9.15
N GLU A 52 6.92 10.49 -10.27
CA GLU A 52 6.73 9.62 -11.44
C GLU A 52 7.09 8.17 -11.11
N THR A 53 8.20 7.95 -10.40
CA THR A 53 8.62 6.61 -9.95
C THR A 53 7.58 5.98 -9.04
N VAL A 54 7.06 6.71 -8.04
CA VAL A 54 6.03 6.18 -7.14
C VAL A 54 4.74 5.85 -7.90
N ALA A 55 4.33 6.70 -8.85
CA ALA A 55 3.16 6.42 -9.69
C ALA A 55 3.34 5.13 -10.51
N ALA A 56 4.52 4.94 -11.11
CA ALA A 56 4.84 3.75 -11.88
C ALA A 56 4.85 2.47 -11.02
N PHE A 57 5.34 2.54 -9.76
CA PHE A 57 5.24 1.42 -8.82
C PHE A 57 3.79 1.13 -8.41
N TYR A 58 2.98 2.16 -8.15
CA TYR A 58 1.57 2.03 -7.77
C TYR A 58 0.75 1.28 -8.83
N GLU A 59 0.93 1.62 -10.11
CA GLU A 59 0.21 1.01 -11.23
C GLU A 59 0.50 -0.49 -11.40
N ARG A 60 1.62 -0.99 -10.88
CA ARG A 60 1.97 -2.42 -10.94
C ARG A 60 1.15 -3.27 -9.98
N VAL A 61 0.63 -2.67 -8.92
CA VAL A 61 -0.10 -3.39 -7.86
C VAL A 61 -1.53 -2.86 -7.70
N PRO A 62 -2.42 -3.07 -8.70
CA PRO A 62 -3.82 -2.67 -8.62
C PRO A 62 -4.57 -3.55 -7.60
N THR A 63 -4.35 -3.22 -6.33
CA THR A 63 -4.68 -4.03 -5.16
C THR A 63 -6.18 -4.34 -5.07
N HIS A 64 -7.03 -3.35 -5.38
CA HIS A 64 -8.46 -3.56 -5.49
C HIS A 64 -8.82 -4.66 -6.51
N ALA A 65 -8.20 -4.65 -7.69
CA ALA A 65 -8.46 -5.68 -8.70
C ALA A 65 -7.97 -7.07 -8.27
N PHE A 66 -6.87 -7.12 -7.49
CA PHE A 66 -6.32 -8.37 -6.94
C PHE A 66 -7.33 -8.99 -5.97
N LEU A 67 -7.87 -8.20 -5.04
CA LEU A 67 -8.90 -8.59 -4.10
C LEU A 67 -10.21 -8.99 -4.82
N ALA A 68 -10.69 -8.15 -5.75
CA ALA A 68 -11.97 -8.35 -6.43
C ALA A 68 -12.04 -9.68 -7.21
N ARG A 69 -10.94 -10.09 -7.88
CA ARG A 69 -10.89 -11.40 -8.57
C ARG A 69 -11.01 -12.59 -7.64
N ALA A 70 -10.65 -12.45 -6.36
CA ALA A 70 -10.85 -13.46 -5.33
C ALA A 70 -12.22 -13.33 -4.63
N GLY A 71 -13.13 -12.51 -5.19
CA GLY A 71 -14.42 -12.20 -4.60
C GLY A 71 -14.30 -11.44 -3.28
N VAL A 72 -13.21 -10.70 -3.06
CA VAL A 72 -13.07 -9.77 -1.93
C VAL A 72 -13.29 -8.36 -2.47
N VAL A 73 -14.47 -7.82 -2.22
CA VAL A 73 -14.88 -6.47 -2.62
C VAL A 73 -15.24 -5.65 -1.38
N PRO A 74 -15.19 -4.30 -1.47
CA PRO A 74 -15.73 -3.44 -0.43
C PRO A 74 -17.16 -3.84 -0.05
N SER A 75 -17.48 -3.95 1.23
CA SER A 75 -18.80 -4.31 1.74
C SER A 75 -19.04 -3.79 3.14
N ASN A 76 -20.25 -3.29 3.40
CA ASN A 76 -20.71 -2.93 4.75
C ASN A 76 -21.42 -4.08 5.48
N GLY A 77 -21.60 -5.24 4.82
CA GLY A 77 -22.28 -6.41 5.39
C GLY A 77 -21.41 -7.67 5.50
N THR A 78 -20.22 -7.67 4.91
CA THR A 78 -19.32 -8.83 4.89
C THR A 78 -17.92 -8.48 5.35
N ALA A 79 -17.48 -9.15 6.41
CA ALA A 79 -16.09 -9.19 6.83
C ALA A 79 -15.37 -10.44 6.28
N TYR A 80 -14.06 -10.33 6.11
CA TYR A 80 -13.18 -11.35 5.58
C TYR A 80 -12.22 -11.86 6.66
N SER A 81 -11.58 -13.01 6.43
CA SER A 81 -10.43 -13.42 7.25
C SER A 81 -9.14 -12.84 6.67
N LEU A 82 -8.16 -12.56 7.54
CA LEU A 82 -6.82 -12.13 7.12
C LEU A 82 -6.20 -13.10 6.11
N ALA A 83 -6.32 -14.41 6.34
CA ALA A 83 -5.81 -15.43 5.45
C ALA A 83 -6.44 -15.38 4.02
N ARG A 84 -7.71 -14.98 3.90
CA ARG A 84 -8.35 -14.81 2.59
C ARG A 84 -7.80 -13.58 1.85
N LEU A 85 -7.59 -12.47 2.55
CA LEU A 85 -6.98 -11.26 2.00
C LEU A 85 -5.55 -11.54 1.53
N GLN A 86 -4.72 -12.15 2.39
CA GLN A 86 -3.33 -12.49 2.05
C GLN A 86 -3.23 -13.43 0.85
N ARG A 87 -4.09 -14.46 0.77
CA ARG A 87 -4.13 -15.38 -0.39
C ARG A 87 -4.50 -14.65 -1.68
N ALA A 88 -5.50 -13.77 -1.63
CA ALA A 88 -5.93 -13.00 -2.79
C ALA A 88 -4.79 -12.12 -3.34
N LEU A 89 -4.03 -11.48 -2.45
CA LEU A 89 -2.94 -10.58 -2.83
C LEU A 89 -1.68 -11.34 -3.27
N ARG A 90 -1.38 -12.48 -2.66
CA ARG A 90 -0.26 -13.35 -3.08
C ARG A 90 -0.38 -13.79 -4.55
N ALA A 91 -1.61 -14.02 -5.00
CA ALA A 91 -1.92 -14.58 -6.32
C ALA A 91 -1.97 -13.55 -7.46
N GLY A 92 -1.66 -12.26 -7.23
CA GLY A 92 -1.84 -11.17 -8.19
C GLY A 92 -1.49 -11.54 -9.66
N PRO A 93 -2.28 -11.12 -10.68
CA PRO A 93 -2.11 -11.54 -12.06
C PRO A 93 -0.72 -11.27 -12.60
N GLY A 94 -0.27 -12.19 -13.47
CA GLY A 94 1.03 -12.07 -14.14
C GLY A 94 2.21 -12.04 -13.18
N GLY A 95 2.06 -12.55 -11.95
CA GLY A 95 3.13 -12.56 -10.96
C GLY A 95 3.51 -11.17 -10.43
N ARG A 96 2.63 -10.17 -10.55
CA ARG A 96 2.94 -8.79 -10.14
C ARG A 96 3.09 -8.61 -8.61
N ALA A 97 2.48 -9.50 -7.82
CA ALA A 97 2.77 -9.65 -6.39
C ALA A 97 3.98 -10.57 -6.11
N GLY A 98 4.55 -11.18 -7.16
CA GLY A 98 5.70 -12.09 -7.09
C GLY A 98 5.49 -13.36 -6.28
N GLY A 99 4.23 -13.73 -5.99
CA GLY A 99 3.93 -14.83 -5.07
C GLY A 99 4.28 -14.52 -3.60
N ARG A 100 4.56 -13.26 -3.28
CA ARG A 100 4.87 -12.77 -1.93
C ARG A 100 3.62 -12.17 -1.29
N VAL A 101 3.53 -12.27 0.03
CA VAL A 101 2.40 -11.74 0.79
C VAL A 101 2.76 -10.32 1.21
N PRO A 102 2.03 -9.28 0.77
CA PRO A 102 2.25 -7.93 1.27
C PRO A 102 1.86 -7.83 2.74
N TYR A 103 2.41 -6.83 3.45
CA TYR A 103 1.93 -6.48 4.77
C TYR A 103 0.50 -5.93 4.67
N LEU A 104 -0.37 -6.32 5.60
CA LEU A 104 -1.72 -5.76 5.74
C LEU A 104 -1.86 -5.00 7.05
N GLY A 105 -2.06 -3.70 6.93
CA GLY A 105 -2.34 -2.81 8.05
C GLY A 105 -3.84 -2.66 8.24
N CYS A 106 -4.31 -2.90 9.46
CA CYS A 106 -5.65 -2.62 9.91
C CYS A 106 -5.67 -1.54 11.01
N THR A 107 -6.81 -0.87 11.12
CA THR A 107 -7.15 0.14 12.13
C THR A 107 -8.52 -0.18 12.75
N GLY A 108 -9.09 0.76 13.52
CA GLY A 108 -10.40 0.59 14.16
C GLY A 108 -10.28 -0.09 15.54
N PRO A 109 -11.36 -0.69 16.05
CA PRO A 109 -11.32 -1.43 17.31
C PRO A 109 -10.55 -2.74 17.15
N ARG A 110 -10.03 -3.25 18.27
CA ARG A 110 -9.45 -4.59 18.37
C ARG A 110 -10.56 -5.63 18.32
N TYR A 111 -10.33 -6.81 17.75
CA TYR A 111 -11.41 -7.78 17.57
C TYR A 111 -12.03 -8.22 18.90
N ASN A 112 -11.21 -8.50 19.91
CA ASN A 112 -11.65 -8.82 21.27
C ASN A 112 -12.45 -7.70 21.99
N GLU A 113 -12.41 -6.47 21.49
CA GLU A 113 -13.21 -5.33 21.99
C GLU A 113 -14.55 -5.18 21.25
N THR A 114 -14.77 -5.95 20.18
CA THR A 114 -16.04 -5.95 19.43
C THR A 114 -17.03 -6.96 20.01
N GLU A 115 -18.33 -6.75 19.76
CA GLU A 115 -19.39 -7.71 20.12
C GLU A 115 -19.12 -9.10 19.49
N ALA A 116 -18.69 -9.15 18.23
CA ALA A 116 -18.40 -10.38 17.51
C ALA A 116 -17.16 -11.13 18.05
N GLY A 117 -16.22 -10.41 18.67
CA GLY A 117 -15.01 -10.97 19.23
C GLY A 117 -15.01 -11.07 20.76
N ALA A 118 -16.13 -10.80 21.42
CA ALA A 118 -16.23 -10.87 22.87
C ALA A 118 -15.77 -12.24 23.40
N GLY A 119 -14.80 -12.23 24.32
CA GLY A 119 -14.19 -13.45 24.88
C GLY A 119 -13.07 -14.07 24.03
N SER A 120 -12.76 -13.50 22.86
CA SER A 120 -11.59 -13.89 22.06
C SER A 120 -10.29 -13.34 22.66
N ARG A 121 -9.17 -14.03 22.37
CA ARG A 121 -7.80 -13.53 22.63
C ARG A 121 -7.22 -12.74 21.46
N ASP A 122 -7.97 -12.62 20.36
CA ASP A 122 -7.52 -11.92 19.16
C ASP A 122 -7.62 -10.40 19.35
N ASP A 123 -6.47 -9.79 19.58
CA ASP A 123 -6.28 -8.35 19.73
C ASP A 123 -5.84 -7.70 18.42
N GLY A 124 -6.09 -8.30 17.26
CA GLY A 124 -5.82 -7.64 15.99
C GLY A 124 -6.85 -6.57 15.65
N PHE A 125 -6.45 -5.57 14.87
CA PHE A 125 -7.35 -4.52 14.38
C PHE A 125 -8.31 -5.03 13.30
N THR A 126 -9.48 -4.42 13.21
CA THR A 126 -10.60 -5.00 12.44
C THR A 126 -10.87 -4.34 11.09
N VAL A 127 -10.27 -3.20 10.75
CA VAL A 127 -10.59 -2.48 9.51
C VAL A 127 -9.37 -2.37 8.61
N LEU A 128 -9.38 -2.99 7.43
CA LEU A 128 -8.28 -2.91 6.47
C LEU A 128 -8.05 -1.45 6.03
N ALA A 129 -6.80 -0.98 6.19
CA ALA A 129 -6.42 0.41 5.92
C ALA A 129 -5.20 0.54 5.01
N GLU A 130 -4.24 -0.39 5.08
CA GLU A 130 -2.98 -0.29 4.36
C GLU A 130 -2.53 -1.62 3.75
N VAL A 131 -1.81 -1.54 2.63
CA VAL A 131 -1.15 -2.70 1.99
C VAL A 131 0.24 -2.29 1.56
N TRP A 132 1.29 -2.96 2.07
CA TRP A 132 2.67 -2.61 1.75
C TRP A 132 3.34 -3.74 0.96
N TYR A 133 3.82 -3.41 -0.24
CA TYR A 133 4.55 -4.33 -1.11
C TYR A 133 6.05 -4.08 -1.00
N TYR A 134 6.81 -5.16 -0.80
CA TYR A 134 8.25 -5.08 -0.58
C TYR A 134 9.01 -5.51 -1.82
N TYR A 135 10.04 -4.74 -2.15
CA TYR A 135 10.86 -4.98 -3.33
C TYR A 135 12.33 -4.80 -3.00
N ARG A 136 13.16 -5.62 -3.64
CA ARG A 136 14.51 -5.19 -4.04
C ARG A 136 14.40 -4.59 -5.44
N VAL A 137 15.37 -3.77 -5.84
CA VAL A 137 15.38 -3.17 -7.18
C VAL A 137 16.69 -3.50 -7.89
N ARG A 138 16.63 -3.67 -9.22
CA ARG A 138 17.84 -3.84 -10.04
C ARG A 138 18.28 -2.48 -10.58
N GLY A 139 19.40 -1.98 -10.07
CA GLY A 139 19.91 -0.65 -10.42
C GLY A 139 19.08 0.46 -9.78
N ARG A 140 18.87 1.56 -10.52
CA ARG A 140 18.16 2.74 -10.03
C ARG A 140 16.66 2.48 -9.87
N VAL A 141 16.06 2.98 -8.78
CA VAL A 141 14.63 2.78 -8.50
C VAL A 141 13.75 3.37 -9.61
N GLN A 142 14.18 4.45 -10.25
CA GLN A 142 13.50 5.11 -11.37
C GLN A 142 13.32 4.20 -12.60
N ARG A 143 14.09 3.11 -12.72
CA ARG A 143 13.91 2.13 -13.81
C ARG A 143 12.70 1.23 -13.64
N VAL A 144 12.12 1.19 -12.44
CA VAL A 144 10.95 0.37 -12.12
C VAL A 144 11.15 -1.10 -12.52
N ASP A 145 12.32 -1.66 -12.19
CA ASP A 145 12.62 -3.10 -12.26
C ASP A 145 12.65 -3.73 -10.86
N PRO A 146 11.48 -3.94 -10.23
CA PRO A 146 11.39 -4.50 -8.91
C PRO A 146 11.46 -6.04 -8.93
N VAL A 147 12.10 -6.57 -7.90
CA VAL A 147 12.10 -7.99 -7.52
C VAL A 147 11.29 -8.11 -6.23
N PRO A 148 10.06 -8.67 -6.27
CA PRO A 148 9.24 -8.85 -5.08
C PRO A 148 9.93 -9.73 -4.04
N VAL A 149 9.88 -9.31 -2.78
CA VAL A 149 10.43 -10.04 -1.63
C VAL A 149 9.40 -10.17 -0.53
N ASP A 150 9.61 -11.12 0.38
CA ASP A 150 8.86 -11.16 1.62
C ASP A 150 9.25 -9.95 2.50
N PRO A 151 8.39 -9.55 3.46
CA PRO A 151 8.73 -8.49 4.41
C PRO A 151 10.05 -8.79 5.15
N PRO A 152 10.76 -7.76 5.65
CA PRO A 152 12.03 -7.93 6.34
C PRO A 152 11.96 -8.95 7.47
N ALA A 153 13.03 -9.73 7.66
CA ALA A 153 13.10 -10.73 8.72
C ALA A 153 12.81 -10.11 10.10
N GLY A 154 11.89 -10.71 10.85
CA GLY A 154 11.40 -10.20 12.14
C GLY A 154 10.25 -9.19 12.05
N GLY A 155 9.85 -8.77 10.85
CA GLY A 155 8.65 -7.95 10.64
C GLY A 155 7.36 -8.77 10.73
N SER A 156 6.30 -8.17 11.29
CA SER A 156 4.97 -8.76 11.22
C SER A 156 4.42 -8.70 9.79
N LEU A 157 3.63 -9.71 9.38
CA LEU A 157 2.87 -9.68 8.12
C LEU A 157 1.55 -8.90 8.23
N SER A 158 1.10 -8.60 9.45
CA SER A 158 -0.13 -7.85 9.69
C SER A 158 -0.28 -7.41 11.15
N ASN A 159 -1.04 -6.36 11.40
CA ASN A 159 -1.61 -6.06 12.72
C ASN A 159 -3.14 -6.32 12.76
N CYS A 160 -3.70 -6.91 11.72
CA CYS A 160 -5.12 -7.23 11.60
C CYS A 160 -5.51 -8.44 12.45
N ALA A 161 -6.78 -8.50 12.80
CA ALA A 161 -7.40 -9.65 13.45
C ALA A 161 -7.26 -10.93 12.60
N THR A 162 -7.01 -12.04 13.27
CA THR A 162 -6.77 -13.35 12.64
C THR A 162 -8.00 -14.26 12.65
N SER A 163 -8.98 -13.94 13.50
CA SER A 163 -10.24 -14.65 13.64
C SER A 163 -11.02 -14.68 12.32
N PRO A 164 -11.79 -15.74 12.05
CA PRO A 164 -12.64 -15.80 10.87
C PRO A 164 -13.61 -14.61 10.83
N ARG A 165 -13.74 -13.97 9.66
CA ARG A 165 -14.66 -12.83 9.44
C ARG A 165 -14.42 -11.64 10.39
N ALA A 166 -13.17 -11.39 10.78
CA ALA A 166 -12.82 -10.29 11.66
C ALA A 166 -12.32 -9.01 10.95
N VAL A 167 -11.96 -9.09 9.67
CA VAL A 167 -11.39 -7.97 8.92
C VAL A 167 -12.39 -7.39 7.95
N TRP A 168 -12.82 -6.16 8.22
CA TRP A 168 -13.69 -5.36 7.39
C TRP A 168 -12.93 -4.68 6.26
N TYR A 169 -13.50 -4.74 5.07
CA TYR A 169 -13.10 -3.92 3.93
C TYR A 169 -14.32 -3.13 3.49
N TYR A 170 -14.50 -1.93 4.05
CA TYR A 170 -15.72 -1.15 3.88
C TYR A 170 -15.83 -0.49 2.51
N GLU A 171 -17.08 -0.23 2.10
CA GLU A 171 -17.37 0.63 0.96
C GLU A 171 -16.84 2.04 1.21
N ARG A 172 -16.32 2.68 0.16
CA ARG A 172 -15.90 4.07 0.26
C ARG A 172 -17.13 4.94 0.45
N THR A 173 -17.03 5.94 1.32
CA THR A 173 -18.10 6.94 1.46
C THR A 173 -18.34 7.65 0.12
N PRO A 174 -19.58 8.03 -0.23
CA PRO A 174 -19.89 8.64 -1.53
C PRO A 174 -19.01 9.85 -1.88
N GLY A 175 -18.73 10.73 -0.90
CA GLY A 175 -17.85 11.88 -1.09
C GLY A 175 -16.37 11.55 -1.30
N SER A 176 -15.95 10.31 -1.03
CA SER A 176 -14.59 9.83 -1.30
C SER A 176 -14.45 9.25 -2.71
N VAL A 177 -15.55 8.94 -3.40
CA VAL A 177 -15.50 8.42 -4.77
C VAL A 177 -15.20 9.57 -5.72
N ARG A 178 -14.13 9.45 -6.49
CA ARG A 178 -13.83 10.39 -7.57
C ARG A 178 -14.26 9.76 -8.89
N LEU A 179 -15.16 10.43 -9.60
CA LEU A 179 -15.61 10.03 -10.93
C LEU A 179 -14.41 10.03 -11.89
N ASP A 180 -14.42 9.10 -12.84
CA ASP A 180 -13.28 8.81 -13.69
C ASP A 180 -12.93 9.89 -14.70
#